data_AF-A0A7Y4YJG7-F1
#
_entry.id   AF-A0A7Y4YJG7-F1
#
_cell.length_a   1.000
_cell.length_b   1.000
_cell.length_c   1.000
_cell.angle_alpha   90.00
_cell.angle_beta   90.00
_cell.angle_gamma   90.00
#
_symmetry.space_group_name_H-M   'P 1'
#
loop_
_entity.id
_entity.type
_entity.pdbx_description
1 polymer ?
#
loop_
_entity_poly.entity_id
_entity_poly.type
_entity_poly.pdbx_seq_one_letter_code
_entity_poly.pdbx_strand_id
1 'polypeptide(L)' 'MKAVLFRAHGGPDKLSYEDLPMPTIGPDEVLIKVKACALNHLDIWIRQGNPAYP' A
#
# COMPACT_ATOMS: atom_id res chain seq x y z
N MET A 1 5.92 2.48 -11.77
CA MET A 1 6.05 1.21 -11.03
C MET A 1 4.68 0.58 -10.85
N LYS A 2 4.59 -0.74 -10.79
CA LYS A 2 3.34 -1.43 -10.46
C LYS A 2 3.12 -1.44 -8.94
N ALA A 3 1.89 -1.22 -8.50
CA ALA A 3 1.51 -1.22 -7.08
C ALA A 3 0.09 -1.76 -6.88
N VAL A 4 -0.16 -2.33 -5.70
CA VAL A 4 -1.50 -2.67 -5.21
C VAL A 4 -1.96 -1.57 -4.27
N LEU A 5 -3.13 -0.96 -4.51
CA LEU A 5 -3.71 0.09 -3.68
C LEU A 5 -5.23 -0.06 -3.54
N PHE A 6 -5.84 0.74 -2.66
CA PHE A 6 -7.28 0.93 -2.58
C PHE A 6 -7.60 2.42 -2.43
N ARG A 7 -8.68 2.90 -3.04
CA ARG A 7 -9.14 4.31 -2.94
C ARG A 7 -10.35 4.51 -2.04
N ALA A 8 -10.94 3.41 -1.58
CA ALA A 8 -12.06 3.39 -0.65
C ALA A 8 -11.91 2.16 0.26
N HIS A 9 -12.39 2.27 1.49
CA HIS A 9 -12.42 1.14 2.42
C HIS A 9 -13.39 0.05 1.94
N GLY A 10 -13.13 -1.20 2.32
CA GLY A 10 -14.04 -2.31 2.03
C GLY A 10 -13.38 -3.68 1.98
N GLY A 11 -13.92 -4.57 1.14
CA GLY A 11 -13.41 -5.91 0.87
C GLY A 11 -12.28 -5.93 -0.17
N PRO A 12 -11.71 -7.11 -0.47
CA PRO A 12 -10.63 -7.22 -1.45
C PRO A 12 -11.01 -6.68 -2.84
N ASP A 13 -12.30 -6.56 -3.14
CA ASP A 13 -12.85 -5.90 -4.34
C ASP A 13 -12.45 -4.42 -4.47
N LYS A 14 -11.98 -3.78 -3.40
CA LYS A 14 -11.45 -2.41 -3.43
C LYS A 14 -9.97 -2.33 -3.80
N LEU A 15 -9.28 -3.46 -3.90
CA LEU A 15 -7.88 -3.50 -4.33
C LEU A 15 -7.79 -3.38 -5.85
N SER A 16 -6.87 -2.55 -6.30
CA SER A 16 -6.50 -2.41 -7.71
C SER A 16 -4.99 -2.56 -7.89
N TYR A 17 -4.60 -3.16 -9.01
CA TYR A 17 -3.21 -3.30 -9.41
C TYR A 17 -2.93 -2.35 -10.57
N GLU A 18 -2.15 -1.31 -10.31
CA GLU A 18 -2.04 -0.15 -11.19
C GLU A 18 -0.59 0.25 -11.45
N ASP A 19 -0.36 0.99 -12.54
CA ASP A 19 0.88 1.73 -12.76
C ASP A 19 0.81 3.09 -12.05
N LEU A 20 1.81 3.34 -11.21
CA LEU A 20 2.05 4.63 -10.57
C LEU A 20 3.37 5.24 -11.06
N PRO A 21 3.58 6.56 -10.93
CA PRO A 21 4.87 7.18 -11.16
C PRO A 21 5.98 6.56 -10.29
N MET A 22 7.23 6.63 -10.74
CA MET A 22 8.35 6.26 -9.89
C MET A 22 8.50 7.30 -8.76
N PRO A 23 8.68 6.91 -7.48
CA PRO A 23 8.92 7.87 -6.41
C PRO A 23 10.22 8.66 -6.64
N THR A 24 10.19 9.93 -6.28
CA THR A 24 11.38 10.79 -6.15
C THR A 24 11.84 10.77 -4.70
N ILE A 25 13.15 10.75 -4.45
CA ILE A 25 13.74 10.70 -3.10
C ILE A 25 14.46 12.00 -2.75
N GLY A 26 14.45 12.35 -1.46
CA GLY A 26 15.26 13.42 -0.88
C GLY A 26 16.70 13.00 -0.54
N PRO A 27 17.51 13.92 0.01
CA PRO A 27 18.92 13.66 0.33
C PRO A 27 19.15 12.53 1.35
N ASP A 28 18.22 12.31 2.28
CA ASP A 28 18.33 11.35 3.38
C ASP A 28 17.45 10.09 3.18
N GLU A 29 16.95 9.87 1.96
CA GLU A 29 16.06 8.78 1.63
C GLU A 29 16.73 7.78 0.68
N VAL A 30 16.22 6.55 0.65
CA VAL A 30 16.68 5.50 -0.26
C VAL A 30 15.52 4.96 -1.08
N LEU A 31 15.74 4.76 -2.38
CA LEU A 31 14.76 4.13 -3.27
C LEU A 31 15.02 2.63 -3.34
N ILE A 32 14.08 1.83 -2.84
CA ILE A 32 14.19 0.37 -2.79
C ILE A 32 13.36 -0.28 -3.90
N LYS A 33 14.01 -1.13 -4.71
CA LYS A 33 13.31 -2.03 -5.63
C LYS A 33 12.79 -3.26 -4.86
N VAL A 34 11.54 -3.20 -4.44
CA VAL A 34 10.86 -4.29 -3.71
C VAL A 34 10.82 -5.56 -4.56
N LYS A 35 11.41 -6.67 -4.05
CA LYS A 35 11.29 -8.01 -4.64
C LYS A 35 10.14 -8.82 -4.05
N ALA A 36 9.87 -8.63 -2.76
CA ALA A 36 8.79 -9.26 -2.01
C ALA A 36 8.42 -8.38 -0.83
N CYS A 37 7.16 -8.47 -0.39
CA CYS A 37 6.66 -7.91 0.86
C CYS A 37 5.75 -8.93 1.55
N ALA A 38 5.66 -8.86 2.87
CA ALA A 38 4.72 -9.66 3.64
C ALA A 38 3.36 -8.94 3.71
N LEU A 39 2.29 -9.72 3.84
CA LEU A 39 0.97 -9.21 4.23
C LEU A 39 0.84 -9.38 5.75
N ASN A 40 0.57 -8.28 6.44
CA ASN A 40 0.29 -8.25 7.86
C ASN A 40 -1.22 -8.17 8.10
N HIS A 41 -1.65 -8.60 9.29
CA HIS A 41 -3.07 -8.52 9.66
C HIS A 41 -3.57 -7.06 9.70
N LEU A 42 -2.69 -6.11 10.05
CA LEU A 42 -2.97 -4.68 10.05
C LEU A 42 -3.39 -4.14 8.66
N ASP A 43 -2.81 -4.68 7.58
CA ASP A 43 -3.13 -4.26 6.21
C ASP A 43 -4.61 -4.54 5.88
N ILE A 44 -5.15 -5.63 6.43
CA ILE A 44 -6.56 -6.02 6.29
C ILE A 44 -7.46 -5.03 7.03
N TRP A 45 -7.12 -4.71 8.28
CA TRP A 45 -7.91 -3.82 9.13
C TRP A 45 -7.98 -2.40 8.56
N ILE A 46 -6.84 -1.83 8.17
CA ILE A 46 -6.79 -0.47 7.61
C ILE A 46 -7.60 -0.42 6.30
N ARG A 47 -7.46 -1.41 5.42
CA ARG A 47 -8.25 -1.48 4.19
C ARG A 47 -9.74 -1.59 4.45
N GLN A 48 -10.16 -2.30 5.50
CA GLN A 48 -11.57 -2.40 5.91
C GLN A 48 -12.12 -1.11 6.54
N GLY A 49 -11.26 -0.13 6.85
CA GLY A 49 -11.66 1.12 7.50
C GLY A 49 -11.74 1.01 9.02
N ASN A 50 -11.13 -0.03 9.61
CA ASN A 50 -11.01 -0.13 11.05
C ASN A 50 -9.83 0.76 11.51
N PRO A 51 -10.07 1.82 12.31
CA PRO A 51 -8.97 2.58 12.86
C PRO A 51 -8.20 1.66 13.80
N ALA A 52 -6.92 1.45 13.53
CA ALA A 52 -6.07 0.54 14.30
C ALA A 52 -5.95 0.94 15.80
N TYR A 53 -6.49 2.09 16.19
CA TYR A 53 -6.58 2.62 17.55
C TYR A 53 -7.85 3.50 17.69
N PRO A 54 -8.52 3.54 18.86
CA PRO A 54 -9.54 4.54 19.19
C PRO A 54 -8.99 5.97 19.20
#